data_AF-A0A2S2Q5B5-F1
#
_entry.id   AF-A0A2S2Q5B5-F1
#
_cell.length_a   1.000
_cell.length_b   1.000
_cell.length_c   1.000
_cell.angle_alpha   90.00
_cell.angle_beta   90.00
_cell.angle_gamma   90.00
#
_symmetry.space_group_name_H-M   'P 1'
#
loop_
_entity.id
_entity.type
_entity.pdbx_description
1 polymer ?
#
loop_
_entity_poly.entity_id
_entity_poly.type
_entity_poly.pdbx_seq_one_letter_code
_entity_poly.pdbx_strand_id
1 'polypeptide(L)'
;MNQNWRHIPCLAHTLNLIAQSGLGEIKRVHKKVKNIVEYFKRSTKAKLKNAQKQMGYPELKLIQDVCTRWNSTYDMFQRCIDNKEPLMSTIAIIGNMDNLVHEDFELIKHYCAIFKPFKEVTIELSSEKGISISKVLILIKALHLHIKNKEKEPNLPNAIHLMLSKMVIKANAKFENIENQPVLTEATILDPRFKKKAFNNQYTYQKTYEKIVQKVATIIRLNQSPVENEENKKTIPTDRGNETFEIWQQFDSQVSTSTSVNTPTSEAIVELDRYLNEPILDRKLDPLKWWNDRKKIYPNLFDLMLLRLCVPSTSVPSERAFSKAGYTISERRNRLSTKNTEMLIFLNSNY
;
A
#
# COMPACT_ATOMS: atom_id res chain seq x y z
N MET A 1 17.14 -7.15 -18.83
CA MET A 1 16.96 -7.08 -17.36
C MET A 1 17.62 -8.32 -16.76
N ASN A 2 18.51 -8.17 -15.78
CA ASN A 2 19.14 -9.31 -15.11
C ASN A 2 18.06 -10.23 -14.53
N GLN A 3 18.02 -11.49 -14.97
CA GLN A 3 16.99 -12.47 -14.58
C GLN A 3 17.07 -12.89 -13.08
N ASN A 4 18.09 -12.45 -12.35
CA ASN A 4 18.31 -12.80 -10.95
C ASN A 4 17.68 -11.84 -9.92
N TRP A 5 16.98 -10.78 -10.36
CA TRP A 5 16.36 -9.81 -9.45
C TRP A 5 14.89 -10.14 -9.20
N ARG A 6 14.48 -10.20 -7.92
CA ARG A 6 13.07 -10.34 -7.55
C ARG A 6 12.34 -9.05 -7.92
N HIS A 7 11.39 -9.14 -8.84
CA HIS A 7 10.58 -8.00 -9.27
C HIS A 7 9.17 -8.08 -8.69
N ILE A 8 8.80 -7.07 -7.89
CA ILE A 8 7.42 -6.89 -7.40
C ILE A 8 6.82 -5.71 -8.17
N PRO A 9 5.74 -5.92 -8.94
CA PRO A 9 5.15 -4.83 -9.71
C PRO A 9 4.59 -3.75 -8.78
N CYS A 10 4.81 -2.48 -9.12
CA CYS A 10 4.24 -1.35 -8.40
C CYS A 10 2.71 -1.44 -8.38
N LEU A 11 2.11 -1.46 -7.18
CA LEU A 11 0.66 -1.63 -7.08
C LEU A 11 -0.10 -0.42 -7.67
N ALA A 12 0.38 0.80 -7.47
CA ALA A 12 -0.24 1.99 -8.06
C ALA A 12 -0.31 1.89 -9.59
N HIS A 13 0.73 1.34 -10.23
CA HIS A 13 0.74 1.06 -11.66
C HIS A 13 -0.27 -0.03 -12.04
N THR A 14 -0.32 -1.13 -11.29
CA THR A 14 -1.29 -2.21 -11.51
C THR A 14 -2.73 -1.71 -11.39
N LEU A 15 -3.05 -0.91 -10.38
CA LEU A 15 -4.36 -0.28 -10.22
C LEU A 15 -4.67 0.66 -11.39
N ASN A 16 -3.69 1.41 -11.87
CA ASN A 16 -3.87 2.25 -13.05
C ASN A 16 -4.19 1.44 -14.31
N LEU A 17 -3.51 0.30 -14.53
CA LEU A 17 -3.81 -0.58 -15.67
C LEU A 17 -5.23 -1.15 -15.63
N ILE A 18 -5.72 -1.50 -14.43
CA ILE A 18 -7.10 -1.99 -14.24
C ILE A 18 -8.10 -0.85 -14.48
N ALA A 19 -7.87 0.32 -13.91
CA ALA A 19 -8.74 1.47 -14.12
C ALA A 19 -8.85 1.84 -15.61
N GLN A 20 -7.70 1.96 -16.27
CA GLN A 20 -7.60 2.38 -17.67
C GLN A 20 -8.24 1.38 -18.65
N SER A 21 -8.31 0.08 -18.31
CA SER A 21 -8.93 -0.90 -19.22
C SER A 21 -10.43 -0.66 -19.43
N GLY A 22 -11.10 0.04 -18.51
CA GLY A 22 -12.52 0.36 -18.61
C GLY A 22 -12.84 1.81 -19.03
N LEU A 23 -11.90 2.76 -18.92
CA LEU A 23 -12.19 4.18 -19.17
C LEU A 23 -12.67 4.48 -20.60
N GLY A 24 -12.32 3.63 -21.57
CA GLY A 24 -12.77 3.75 -22.96
C GLY A 24 -14.29 3.74 -23.11
N GLU A 25 -15.01 3.03 -22.24
CA GLU A 25 -16.47 2.86 -22.34
C GLU A 25 -17.23 4.15 -22.01
N ILE A 26 -16.60 5.08 -21.27
CA ILE A 26 -17.20 6.34 -20.84
C ILE A 26 -16.62 7.56 -21.58
N LYS A 27 -15.92 7.33 -22.69
CA LYS A 27 -15.17 8.34 -23.46
C LYS A 27 -16.03 9.55 -23.87
N ARG A 28 -17.31 9.34 -24.19
CA ARG A 28 -18.25 10.42 -24.57
C ARG A 28 -18.40 11.44 -23.43
N VAL A 29 -18.79 10.96 -22.24
CA VAL A 29 -19.00 11.81 -21.05
C VAL A 29 -17.68 12.40 -20.57
N HIS A 30 -16.61 11.60 -20.57
CA HIS A 30 -15.26 12.08 -20.24
C HIS A 30 -14.83 13.27 -21.10
N LYS A 31 -14.93 13.16 -22.43
CA LYS A 31 -14.58 14.25 -23.36
C LYS A 31 -15.45 15.49 -23.14
N LYS A 32 -16.75 15.31 -22.93
CA LYS A 32 -17.69 16.40 -22.69
C LYS A 32 -17.36 17.18 -21.41
N VAL A 33 -17.19 16.48 -20.29
CA VAL A 33 -16.79 17.11 -19.01
C VAL A 33 -15.44 17.79 -19.13
N LYS A 34 -14.47 17.16 -19.79
CA LYS A 34 -13.13 17.74 -20.01
C LYS A 34 -13.20 19.06 -20.78
N ASN A 35 -13.97 19.12 -21.86
CA ASN A 35 -14.16 20.35 -22.65
C ASN A 35 -14.79 21.47 -21.82
N ILE A 36 -15.80 21.16 -21.01
CA ILE A 36 -16.44 22.12 -20.11
C ILE A 36 -15.40 22.65 -19.11
N VAL A 37 -14.68 21.77 -18.43
CA VAL A 37 -13.66 22.19 -17.45
C VAL A 37 -12.58 23.06 -18.10
N GLU A 38 -12.13 22.71 -19.31
CA GLU A 38 -11.15 23.50 -20.07
C GLU A 38 -11.67 24.90 -20.40
N TYR A 39 -12.92 25.02 -20.83
CA TYR A 39 -13.56 26.31 -21.09
C TYR A 39 -13.62 27.17 -19.82
N PHE A 40 -14.10 26.62 -18.71
CA PHE A 40 -14.20 27.32 -17.42
C PHE A 40 -12.84 27.77 -16.89
N LYS A 41 -11.79 26.97 -17.11
CA LYS A 41 -10.42 27.35 -16.73
C LYS A 41 -9.81 28.42 -17.63
N ARG A 42 -10.31 28.63 -18.84
CA ARG A 42 -9.86 29.70 -19.74
C ARG A 42 -10.61 31.01 -19.52
N SER A 43 -11.94 30.96 -19.48
CA SER A 43 -12.73 32.18 -19.76
C SER A 43 -13.80 32.53 -18.72
N THR A 44 -14.12 31.63 -17.77
CA THR A 44 -15.35 31.80 -16.96
C THR A 44 -15.21 31.46 -15.47
N LYS A 45 -13.99 31.48 -14.94
CA LYS A 45 -13.72 31.27 -13.50
C LYS A 45 -14.56 32.15 -12.59
N ALA A 46 -14.69 33.44 -12.92
CA ALA A 46 -15.45 34.40 -12.11
C ALA A 46 -16.96 34.13 -12.13
N LYS A 47 -17.51 33.70 -13.27
CA LYS A 47 -18.95 33.40 -13.40
C LYS A 47 -19.35 32.21 -12.53
N LEU A 48 -18.57 31.13 -12.57
CA LEU A 48 -18.82 29.96 -11.70
C LEU A 48 -18.73 30.33 -10.22
N LYS A 49 -17.72 31.13 -9.86
CA LYS A 49 -17.53 31.61 -8.48
C LYS A 49 -18.74 32.39 -7.98
N ASN A 50 -19.29 33.27 -8.81
CA ASN A 50 -20.46 34.05 -8.47
C ASN A 50 -21.71 33.17 -8.33
N ALA A 51 -21.92 32.21 -9.22
CA ALA A 51 -23.01 31.25 -9.11
C ALA A 51 -22.91 30.40 -7.82
N GLN A 52 -21.70 29.93 -7.47
CA GLN A 52 -21.45 29.21 -6.22
C GLN A 52 -21.87 30.04 -5.01
N LYS A 53 -21.44 31.31 -4.94
CA LYS A 53 -21.81 32.22 -3.85
C LYS A 53 -23.31 32.45 -3.76
N GLN A 54 -23.96 32.74 -4.89
CA GLN A 54 -25.40 33.00 -4.94
C GLN A 54 -26.22 31.80 -4.48
N MET A 55 -25.74 30.58 -4.73
CA MET A 55 -26.43 29.34 -4.38
C MET A 55 -25.97 28.75 -3.04
N GLY A 56 -25.08 29.42 -2.29
CA GLY A 56 -24.57 28.92 -1.00
C GLY A 56 -23.61 27.72 -1.10
N TYR A 57 -23.00 27.49 -2.26
CA TYR A 57 -22.01 26.43 -2.46
C TYR A 57 -20.60 26.88 -2.06
N PRO A 58 -19.72 25.97 -1.60
CA PRO A 58 -18.31 26.27 -1.40
C PRO A 58 -17.64 26.73 -2.71
N GLU A 59 -16.73 27.70 -2.60
CA GLU A 59 -15.98 28.24 -3.75
C GLU A 59 -14.92 27.25 -4.26
N LEU A 60 -15.35 26.28 -5.08
CA LEU A 60 -14.49 25.21 -5.57
C LEU A 60 -14.06 25.46 -7.01
N LYS A 61 -12.75 25.50 -7.26
CA LYS A 61 -12.20 25.52 -8.63
C LYS A 61 -12.43 24.17 -9.31
N LEU A 62 -12.79 24.17 -10.59
CA LEU A 62 -12.85 22.92 -11.36
C LEU A 62 -11.44 22.30 -11.52
N ILE A 63 -11.38 20.97 -11.51
CA ILE A 63 -10.15 20.19 -11.64
C ILE A 63 -10.07 19.63 -13.05
N GLN A 64 -8.96 19.86 -13.74
CA GLN A 64 -8.77 19.36 -15.11
C GLN A 64 -8.10 18.00 -15.08
N ASP A 65 -8.63 17.08 -15.89
CA ASP A 65 -8.04 15.76 -16.08
C ASP A 65 -6.69 15.82 -16.81
N VAL A 66 -5.75 14.98 -16.37
CA VAL A 66 -4.45 14.72 -17.00
C VAL A 66 -4.47 13.27 -17.49
N CYS A 67 -4.43 13.09 -18.81
CA CYS A 67 -4.80 11.84 -19.51
C CYS A 67 -4.06 10.56 -19.06
N THR A 68 -2.97 10.67 -18.31
CA THR A 68 -2.12 9.53 -17.93
C THR A 68 -2.62 8.77 -16.71
N ARG A 69 -3.54 9.30 -15.88
CA ARG A 69 -3.93 8.67 -14.60
C ARG A 69 -5.43 8.77 -14.35
N TRP A 70 -6.08 7.64 -14.04
CA TRP A 70 -7.50 7.61 -13.67
C TRP A 70 -7.85 8.49 -12.46
N ASN A 71 -6.87 8.74 -11.58
CA ASN A 71 -7.01 9.61 -10.41
C ASN A 71 -7.48 11.02 -10.77
N SER A 72 -6.97 11.63 -11.85
CA SER A 72 -7.37 12.98 -12.24
C SER A 72 -8.75 13.00 -12.90
N THR A 73 -9.13 11.92 -13.60
CA THR A 73 -10.50 11.73 -14.08
C THR A 73 -11.48 11.68 -12.92
N TYR A 74 -11.16 10.88 -11.88
CA TYR A 74 -11.96 10.82 -10.65
C TYR A 74 -12.10 12.18 -9.98
N ASP A 75 -10.99 12.90 -9.78
CA ASP A 75 -11.02 14.22 -9.13
C ASP A 75 -11.83 15.25 -9.95
N MET A 76 -11.71 15.22 -11.28
CA MET A 76 -12.51 16.05 -12.19
C MET A 76 -14.01 15.75 -12.08
N PHE A 77 -14.37 14.47 -12.15
CA PHE A 77 -15.76 14.02 -12.09
C PHE A 77 -16.40 14.29 -10.73
N GLN A 78 -15.69 14.00 -9.64
CA GLN A 78 -16.15 14.30 -8.28
C GLN A 78 -16.36 15.81 -8.11
N ARG A 79 -15.44 16.64 -8.60
CA ARG A 79 -15.58 18.10 -8.56
C ARG A 79 -16.78 18.60 -9.36
N CYS A 80 -17.11 17.96 -10.48
CA CYS A 80 -18.33 18.27 -11.25
C CYS A 80 -19.60 17.90 -10.48
N ILE A 81 -19.63 16.78 -9.76
CA ILE A 81 -20.74 16.42 -8.87
C ILE A 81 -20.90 17.47 -7.77
N ASP A 82 -19.81 17.82 -7.08
CA ASP A 82 -19.81 18.78 -5.97
C ASP A 82 -20.32 20.18 -6.39
N ASN A 83 -20.25 20.49 -7.69
CA ASN A 83 -20.65 21.77 -8.27
C ASN A 83 -21.82 21.66 -9.23
N LYS A 84 -22.60 20.58 -9.18
CA LYS A 84 -23.63 20.28 -10.18
C LYS A 84 -24.54 21.48 -10.48
N GLU A 85 -25.20 22.04 -9.47
CA GLU A 85 -26.19 23.11 -9.68
C GLU A 85 -25.55 24.44 -10.14
N PRO A 86 -24.49 24.97 -9.49
CA PRO A 86 -23.80 26.16 -9.98
C PRO A 86 -23.20 26.00 -11.38
N LEU A 87 -22.67 24.81 -11.69
CA LEU A 87 -22.09 24.50 -12.99
C LEU A 87 -23.17 24.52 -14.07
N MET A 88 -24.29 23.81 -13.86
CA MET A 88 -25.41 23.75 -14.80
C MET A 88 -26.02 25.12 -15.08
N SER A 89 -26.27 25.91 -14.03
CA SER A 89 -26.76 27.28 -14.18
C SER A 89 -25.79 28.14 -14.98
N THR A 90 -24.49 28.05 -14.70
CA THR A 90 -23.48 28.83 -15.42
C THR A 90 -23.39 28.40 -16.89
N ILE A 91 -23.46 27.10 -17.19
CA ILE A 91 -23.48 26.60 -18.58
C ILE A 91 -24.69 27.12 -19.33
N ALA A 92 -25.88 27.11 -18.70
CA ALA A 92 -27.11 27.61 -19.30
C ALA A 92 -27.03 29.11 -19.64
N ILE A 93 -26.42 29.93 -18.77
CA ILE A 93 -26.19 31.36 -19.01
C ILE A 93 -25.19 31.59 -20.17
N ILE A 94 -24.21 30.71 -20.34
CA ILE A 94 -23.21 30.83 -21.42
C ILE A 94 -23.81 30.48 -22.78
N GLY A 95 -24.71 29.50 -22.86
CA GLY A 95 -25.45 29.12 -24.08
C GLY A 95 -24.64 28.43 -25.19
N ASN A 96 -23.31 28.63 -25.25
CA ASN A 96 -22.44 28.16 -26.33
C ASN A 96 -21.66 26.86 -26.03
N MET A 97 -22.19 25.98 -25.17
CA MET A 97 -21.52 24.71 -24.82
C MET A 97 -22.50 23.54 -24.72
N ASP A 98 -22.02 22.34 -25.07
CA ASP A 98 -22.77 21.10 -24.87
C ASP A 98 -23.11 20.90 -23.40
N ASN A 99 -24.40 21.03 -23.07
CA ASN A 99 -24.85 21.00 -21.69
C ASN A 99 -24.82 19.58 -21.10
N LEU A 100 -24.38 19.39 -19.86
CA LEU A 100 -24.42 18.08 -19.20
C LEU A 100 -25.87 17.70 -18.87
N VAL A 101 -26.33 16.57 -19.39
CA VAL A 101 -27.70 16.10 -19.14
C VAL A 101 -27.75 15.22 -17.89
N HIS A 102 -28.96 14.87 -17.44
CA HIS A 102 -29.15 14.04 -16.26
C HIS A 102 -28.39 12.71 -16.38
N GLU A 103 -28.45 12.07 -17.55
CA GLU A 103 -27.78 10.80 -17.84
C GLU A 103 -26.25 10.91 -17.77
N ASP A 104 -25.69 12.07 -18.11
CA ASP A 104 -24.25 12.31 -17.97
C ASP A 104 -23.87 12.33 -16.49
N PHE A 105 -24.67 13.00 -15.63
CA PHE A 105 -24.42 13.02 -14.18
C PHE A 105 -24.61 11.67 -13.52
N GLU A 106 -25.61 10.88 -13.92
CA GLU A 106 -25.79 9.52 -13.39
C GLU A 106 -24.59 8.62 -13.73
N LEU A 107 -24.08 8.71 -14.96
CA LEU A 107 -22.87 7.99 -15.36
C LEU A 107 -21.63 8.44 -14.56
N ILE A 108 -21.46 9.74 -14.34
CA ILE A 108 -20.38 10.31 -13.51
C ILE A 108 -20.50 9.83 -12.05
N LYS A 109 -21.71 9.75 -11.48
CA LYS A 109 -21.94 9.24 -10.13
C LYS A 109 -21.56 7.77 -10.01
N HIS A 110 -22.00 6.92 -10.94
CA HIS A 110 -21.60 5.51 -10.96
C HIS A 110 -20.08 5.36 -11.07
N TYR A 111 -19.43 6.13 -11.95
CA TYR A 111 -17.99 6.16 -12.06
C TYR A 111 -17.31 6.51 -10.74
N CYS A 112 -17.71 7.61 -10.10
CA CYS A 112 -17.14 8.03 -8.82
C CYS A 112 -17.36 6.98 -7.72
N ALA A 113 -18.52 6.34 -7.67
CA ALA A 113 -18.80 5.28 -6.71
C ALA A 113 -17.89 4.05 -6.92
N ILE A 114 -17.56 3.72 -8.17
CA ILE A 114 -16.64 2.62 -8.50
C ILE A 114 -15.21 2.96 -8.09
N PHE A 115 -14.74 4.17 -8.41
CA PHE A 115 -13.34 4.55 -8.25
C PHE A 115 -12.98 5.16 -6.88
N LYS A 116 -13.96 5.49 -6.04
CA LYS A 116 -13.71 6.00 -4.68
C LYS A 116 -12.83 5.05 -3.84
N PRO A 117 -13.11 3.73 -3.74
CA PRO A 117 -12.22 2.82 -3.01
C PRO A 117 -10.82 2.71 -3.63
N PHE A 118 -10.69 2.80 -4.96
CA PHE A 118 -9.39 2.82 -5.62
C PHE A 118 -8.58 4.05 -5.17
N LYS A 119 -9.24 5.21 -5.02
CA LYS A 119 -8.61 6.46 -4.57
C LYS A 119 -8.11 6.34 -3.15
N GLU A 120 -8.95 5.86 -2.25
CA GLU A 120 -8.62 5.63 -0.85
C GLU A 120 -7.43 4.66 -0.69
N VAL A 121 -7.45 3.53 -1.40
CA VAL A 121 -6.34 2.56 -1.40
C VAL A 121 -5.05 3.16 -1.95
N THR A 122 -5.15 3.94 -3.03
CA THR A 122 -3.96 4.56 -3.62
C THR A 122 -3.33 5.57 -2.66
N ILE A 123 -4.15 6.37 -1.96
CA ILE A 123 -3.67 7.32 -0.95
C ILE A 123 -3.00 6.57 0.21
N GLU A 124 -3.67 5.54 0.75
CA GLU A 124 -3.18 4.73 1.87
C GLU A 124 -1.81 4.10 1.57
N LEU A 125 -1.63 3.55 0.37
CA LEU A 125 -0.40 2.86 -0.04
C LEU A 125 0.69 3.80 -0.58
N SER A 126 0.33 5.03 -0.91
CA SER A 126 1.28 6.08 -1.29
C SER A 126 1.75 6.90 -0.08
N SER A 127 1.26 6.59 1.12
CA SER A 127 1.77 7.18 2.35
C SER A 127 3.22 6.73 2.59
N GLU A 128 4.10 7.69 2.82
CA GLU A 128 5.49 7.45 3.25
C GLU A 128 5.57 7.18 4.76
N LYS A 129 4.52 7.54 5.51
CA LYS A 129 4.44 7.39 6.95
C LYS A 129 3.68 6.10 7.26
N GLY A 130 4.40 4.99 7.41
CA GLY A 130 3.89 3.71 7.89
C GLY A 130 4.07 2.53 6.92
N ILE A 131 3.69 1.34 7.39
CA ILE A 131 3.83 0.09 6.65
C ILE A 131 2.74 -0.02 5.58
N SER A 132 3.15 -0.17 4.31
CA SER A 132 2.25 -0.28 3.17
C SER A 132 2.18 -1.70 2.57
N ILE A 133 3.29 -2.43 2.55
CA ILE A 133 3.40 -3.74 1.89
C ILE A 133 2.51 -4.84 2.50
N SER A 134 2.37 -4.86 3.82
CA SER A 134 1.50 -5.81 4.52
C SER A 134 0.00 -5.60 4.25
N LYS A 135 -0.38 -4.39 3.82
CA LYS A 135 -1.77 -4.03 3.51
C LYS A 135 -2.17 -4.46 2.10
N VAL A 136 -1.20 -4.65 1.19
CA VAL A 136 -1.42 -4.89 -0.24
C VAL A 136 -2.39 -6.03 -0.49
N LEU A 137 -2.17 -7.18 0.16
CA LEU A 137 -2.97 -8.37 -0.09
C LEU A 137 -4.45 -8.15 0.28
N ILE A 138 -4.68 -7.49 1.42
CA ILE A 138 -6.03 -7.20 1.94
C ILE A 138 -6.74 -6.19 1.04
N LEU A 139 -6.05 -5.10 0.69
CA LEU A 139 -6.66 -4.02 -0.09
C LEU A 139 -6.97 -4.45 -1.53
N ILE A 140 -6.10 -5.26 -2.16
CA ILE A 140 -6.37 -5.81 -3.49
C ILE A 140 -7.59 -6.73 -3.48
N LYS A 141 -7.70 -7.62 -2.48
CA LYS A 141 -8.88 -8.48 -2.31
C LYS A 141 -10.15 -7.66 -2.15
N ALA A 142 -10.10 -6.61 -1.31
CA ALA A 142 -11.23 -5.71 -1.10
C ALA A 142 -11.63 -4.98 -2.40
N LEU A 143 -10.67 -4.45 -3.17
CA LEU A 143 -10.94 -3.81 -4.45
C LEU A 143 -11.50 -4.78 -5.49
N HIS A 144 -10.98 -6.00 -5.54
CA HIS A 144 -11.45 -7.03 -6.45
C HIS A 144 -12.89 -7.45 -6.13
N LEU A 145 -13.21 -7.63 -4.85
CA LEU A 145 -14.58 -7.92 -4.42
C LEU A 145 -15.51 -6.73 -4.71
N HIS A 146 -15.05 -5.49 -4.48
CA HIS A 146 -15.82 -4.28 -4.77
C HIS A 146 -16.24 -4.20 -6.23
N ILE A 147 -15.32 -4.36 -7.18
CA ILE A 147 -15.68 -4.31 -8.62
C ILE A 147 -16.57 -5.48 -9.04
N LYS A 148 -16.38 -6.68 -8.48
CA LYS A 148 -17.24 -7.85 -8.74
C LYS A 148 -18.65 -7.66 -8.19
N ASN A 149 -18.80 -7.05 -7.03
CA ASN A 149 -20.09 -6.74 -6.46
C ASN A 149 -20.78 -5.63 -7.26
N LYS A 150 -20.02 -4.59 -7.65
CA LYS A 150 -20.52 -3.52 -8.52
C LYS A 150 -21.01 -4.06 -9.86
N GLU A 151 -20.28 -4.98 -10.50
CA GLU A 151 -20.68 -5.59 -11.77
C GLU A 151 -22.04 -6.30 -11.70
N LYS A 152 -22.42 -6.83 -10.54
CA LYS A 152 -23.68 -7.55 -10.30
C LYS A 152 -24.85 -6.64 -9.93
N GLU A 153 -24.64 -5.32 -9.79
CA GLU A 153 -25.74 -4.40 -9.47
C GLU A 153 -26.77 -4.38 -10.63
N PRO A 154 -28.08 -4.47 -10.32
CA PRO A 154 -29.11 -4.39 -11.35
C PRO A 154 -29.19 -2.97 -11.93
N ASN A 155 -29.69 -2.86 -13.16
CA ASN A 155 -29.99 -1.58 -13.82
C ASN A 155 -28.79 -0.64 -14.04
N LEU A 156 -27.58 -1.19 -14.20
CA LEU A 156 -26.42 -0.37 -14.56
C LEU A 156 -26.55 0.18 -15.99
N PRO A 157 -26.15 1.44 -16.25
CA PRO A 157 -25.98 1.92 -17.61
C PRO A 157 -25.01 1.02 -18.39
N ASN A 158 -25.33 0.70 -19.64
CA ASN A 158 -24.54 -0.24 -20.46
C ASN A 158 -23.03 0.09 -20.48
N ALA A 159 -22.67 1.37 -20.59
CA ALA A 159 -21.28 1.82 -20.55
C ALA A 159 -20.57 1.48 -19.22
N ILE A 160 -21.28 1.56 -18.09
CA ILE A 160 -20.75 1.22 -16.77
C ILE A 160 -20.60 -0.29 -16.63
N HIS A 161 -21.57 -1.07 -17.11
CA HIS A 161 -21.48 -2.53 -17.11
C HIS A 161 -20.29 -3.03 -17.93
N LEU A 162 -20.11 -2.53 -19.17
CA LEU A 162 -18.96 -2.85 -20.01
C LEU A 162 -17.62 -2.42 -19.37
N MET A 163 -17.59 -1.25 -18.72
CA MET A 163 -16.42 -0.76 -18.00
C MET A 163 -16.04 -1.73 -16.87
N LEU A 164 -16.99 -2.11 -16.02
CA LEU A 164 -16.79 -3.05 -14.92
C LEU A 164 -16.33 -4.41 -15.43
N SER A 165 -16.95 -4.94 -16.48
CA SER A 165 -16.56 -6.23 -17.08
C SER A 165 -15.10 -6.24 -17.55
N LYS A 166 -14.67 -5.19 -18.26
CA LYS A 166 -13.26 -5.03 -18.67
C LYS A 166 -12.33 -4.91 -17.46
N MET A 167 -12.72 -4.17 -16.43
CA MET A 167 -11.95 -4.02 -15.19
C MET A 167 -11.82 -5.35 -14.44
N VAL A 168 -12.90 -6.12 -14.32
CA VAL A 168 -12.91 -7.42 -13.64
C VAL A 168 -12.02 -8.43 -14.36
N ILE A 169 -12.10 -8.53 -15.69
CA ILE A 169 -11.21 -9.37 -16.49
C ILE A 169 -9.74 -8.97 -16.26
N LYS A 170 -9.43 -7.67 -16.33
CA LYS A 170 -8.07 -7.18 -16.12
C LYS A 170 -7.57 -7.42 -14.70
N ALA A 171 -8.44 -7.24 -13.70
CA ALA A 171 -8.13 -7.48 -12.30
C ALA A 171 -7.87 -8.96 -12.01
N ASN A 172 -8.69 -9.88 -12.54
CA ASN A 172 -8.46 -11.32 -12.43
C ASN A 172 -7.06 -11.68 -12.95
N ALA A 173 -6.70 -11.22 -14.17
CA ALA A 173 -5.40 -11.51 -14.76
C ALA A 173 -4.22 -10.86 -14.02
N LYS A 174 -4.40 -9.68 -13.42
CA LYS A 174 -3.33 -8.96 -12.70
C LYS A 174 -3.14 -9.42 -11.27
N PHE A 175 -4.20 -9.89 -10.62
CA PHE A 175 -4.17 -10.38 -9.26
C PHE A 175 -4.01 -11.90 -9.20
N GLU A 176 -4.03 -12.58 -10.35
CA GLU A 176 -3.60 -13.96 -10.46
C GLU A 176 -2.20 -14.12 -9.86
N ASN A 177 -2.03 -15.12 -8.99
CA ASN A 177 -0.76 -15.42 -8.31
C ASN A 177 -0.22 -14.32 -7.38
N ILE A 178 -0.97 -13.27 -7.05
CA ILE A 178 -0.48 -12.26 -6.10
C ILE A 178 -0.24 -12.84 -4.70
N GLU A 179 -1.04 -13.84 -4.34
CA GLU A 179 -0.87 -14.66 -3.13
C GLU A 179 0.36 -15.58 -3.18
N ASN A 180 0.98 -15.78 -4.34
CA ASN A 180 2.21 -16.56 -4.45
C ASN A 180 3.47 -15.73 -4.21
N GLN A 181 3.36 -14.40 -4.08
CA GLN A 181 4.48 -13.49 -3.85
C GLN A 181 4.92 -13.55 -2.38
N PRO A 182 6.09 -14.14 -2.06
CA PRO A 182 6.46 -14.39 -0.66
C PRO A 182 6.64 -13.10 0.14
N VAL A 183 7.10 -12.01 -0.50
CA VAL A 183 7.25 -10.72 0.19
C VAL A 183 5.90 -10.18 0.67
N LEU A 184 4.84 -10.33 -0.12
CA LEU A 184 3.50 -9.88 0.25
C LEU A 184 2.91 -10.77 1.34
N THR A 185 2.98 -12.08 1.20
CA THR A 185 2.37 -12.99 2.18
C THR A 185 3.13 -12.98 3.50
N GLU A 186 4.47 -12.96 3.48
CA GLU A 186 5.30 -12.86 4.69
C GLU A 186 5.05 -11.53 5.41
N ALA A 187 5.05 -10.40 4.69
CA ALA A 187 4.74 -9.11 5.29
C ALA A 187 3.32 -9.07 5.88
N THR A 188 2.34 -9.71 5.24
CA THR A 188 0.97 -9.77 5.75
C THR A 188 0.88 -10.58 7.04
N ILE A 189 1.56 -11.73 7.13
CA ILE A 189 1.58 -12.55 8.36
C ILE A 189 2.32 -11.83 9.50
N LEU A 190 3.46 -11.18 9.20
CA LEU A 190 4.29 -10.45 10.16
C LEU A 190 3.68 -9.10 10.58
N ASP A 191 2.54 -8.70 10.03
CA ASP A 191 1.82 -7.54 10.53
C ASP A 191 0.85 -7.96 11.64
N PRO A 192 1.05 -7.47 12.89
CA PRO A 192 0.25 -7.88 14.04
C PRO A 192 -1.23 -7.48 13.93
N ARG A 193 -1.58 -6.58 13.00
CA ARG A 193 -2.97 -6.18 12.72
C ARG A 193 -3.73 -7.22 11.89
N PHE A 194 -3.02 -8.15 11.26
CA PHE A 194 -3.57 -9.04 10.23
C PHE A 194 -3.34 -10.52 10.54
N LYS A 195 -2.08 -10.93 10.68
CA LYS A 195 -1.68 -12.32 10.98
C LYS A 195 -2.38 -13.33 10.05
N LYS A 196 -2.81 -14.48 10.61
CA LYS A 196 -3.56 -15.52 9.90
C LYS A 196 -4.88 -15.02 9.30
N LYS A 197 -5.54 -14.02 9.88
CA LYS A 197 -6.89 -13.59 9.47
C LYS A 197 -6.94 -12.89 8.10
N ALA A 198 -5.81 -12.50 7.52
CA ALA A 198 -5.76 -11.95 6.18
C ALA A 198 -5.82 -12.99 5.04
N PHE A 199 -5.78 -14.28 5.40
CA PHE A 199 -5.76 -15.39 4.44
C PHE A 199 -7.12 -16.08 4.42
N ASN A 200 -7.72 -16.17 3.23
CA ASN A 200 -8.91 -16.98 3.00
C ASN A 200 -8.53 -18.39 2.52
N ASN A 201 -7.37 -18.52 1.87
CA ASN A 201 -6.83 -19.78 1.40
C ASN A 201 -5.86 -20.35 2.45
N GLN A 202 -6.30 -21.43 3.12
CA GLN A 202 -5.52 -22.13 4.14
C GLN A 202 -4.19 -22.67 3.58
N TYR A 203 -4.15 -23.08 2.31
CA TYR A 203 -2.93 -23.56 1.66
C TYR A 203 -1.88 -22.44 1.52
N THR A 204 -2.30 -21.25 1.05
CA THR A 204 -1.40 -20.07 0.95
C THR A 204 -0.83 -19.69 2.31
N TYR A 205 -1.66 -19.69 3.35
CA TYR A 205 -1.23 -19.43 4.72
C TYR A 205 -0.19 -20.45 5.18
N GLN A 206 -0.49 -21.75 5.05
CA GLN A 206 0.39 -22.83 5.51
C GLN A 206 1.75 -22.80 4.81
N LYS A 207 1.76 -22.63 3.48
CA LYS A 207 2.98 -22.46 2.69
C LYS A 207 3.80 -21.24 3.12
N THR A 208 3.15 -20.16 3.52
CA THR A 208 3.86 -18.96 3.99
C THR A 208 4.41 -19.17 5.40
N TYR A 209 3.64 -19.80 6.28
CA TYR A 209 4.08 -20.20 7.62
C TYR A 209 5.37 -21.01 7.57
N GLU A 210 5.40 -22.08 6.77
CA GLU A 210 6.58 -22.95 6.61
C GLU A 210 7.81 -22.17 6.12
N LYS A 211 7.62 -21.25 5.18
CA LYS A 211 8.70 -20.37 4.70
C LYS A 211 9.22 -19.41 5.75
N ILE A 212 8.35 -18.87 6.61
CA ILE A 212 8.75 -18.02 7.73
C ILE A 212 9.56 -18.86 8.72
N VAL A 213 9.09 -20.05 9.11
CA VAL A 213 9.82 -20.98 9.98
C VAL A 213 11.22 -21.25 9.44
N GLN A 214 11.34 -21.58 8.14
CA GLN A 214 12.65 -21.82 7.51
C GLN A 214 13.59 -20.61 7.58
N LYS A 215 13.06 -19.39 7.37
CA LYS A 215 13.86 -18.16 7.42
C LYS A 215 14.29 -17.81 8.84
N VAL A 216 13.39 -17.94 9.80
CA VAL A 216 13.67 -17.72 11.23
C VAL A 216 14.69 -18.74 11.73
N ALA A 217 14.54 -20.02 11.37
CA ALA A 217 15.53 -21.05 11.71
C ALA A 217 16.93 -20.74 11.13
N THR A 218 17.00 -20.12 9.96
CA THR A 218 18.26 -19.66 9.38
C THR A 218 18.84 -18.47 10.14
N ILE A 219 18.02 -17.51 10.57
CA ILE A 219 18.45 -16.40 11.44
C ILE A 219 19.02 -16.94 12.75
N ILE A 220 18.34 -17.89 13.38
CA ILE A 220 18.79 -18.54 14.62
C ILE A 220 20.16 -19.21 14.40
N ARG A 221 20.33 -19.98 13.32
CA ARG A 221 21.62 -20.61 12.98
C ARG A 221 22.75 -19.59 12.81
N LEU A 222 22.49 -18.47 12.13
CA LEU A 222 23.48 -17.42 11.92
C LEU A 222 23.87 -16.73 13.24
N ASN A 223 22.91 -16.49 14.13
CA ASN A 223 23.16 -15.88 15.44
C ASN A 223 23.87 -16.83 16.42
N GLN A 224 23.73 -18.15 16.24
CA GLN A 224 24.44 -19.19 17.01
C GLN A 224 25.82 -19.53 16.43
N SER A 225 26.14 -19.07 15.22
CA SER A 225 27.46 -19.23 14.63
C SER A 225 28.46 -18.35 15.40
N PRO A 226 29.66 -18.84 15.76
CA PRO A 226 30.66 -18.02 16.42
C PRO A 226 31.15 -16.96 15.42
N VAL A 227 30.54 -15.78 15.43
CA VAL A 227 31.18 -14.60 14.89
C VAL A 227 32.41 -14.38 15.75
N GLU A 228 33.59 -14.38 15.10
CA GLU A 228 34.86 -13.90 15.64
C GLU A 228 34.71 -12.44 16.09
N ASN A 229 34.05 -12.22 17.22
CA ASN A 229 34.22 -11.06 18.05
C ASN A 229 35.27 -11.45 19.09
N GLU A 230 36.54 -11.35 18.71
CA GLU A 230 37.56 -11.00 19.69
C GLU A 230 37.07 -9.74 20.41
N GLU A 231 37.17 -9.73 21.75
CA GLU A 231 36.74 -8.66 22.66
C GLU A 231 35.24 -8.60 23.05
N ASN A 232 34.72 -9.70 23.60
CA ASN A 232 34.09 -9.68 24.94
C ASN A 232 33.56 -11.08 25.27
N LYS A 233 34.46 -11.98 25.66
CA LYS A 233 34.11 -12.90 26.76
C LYS A 233 33.94 -12.04 28.01
N LYS A 234 32.77 -11.39 28.16
CA LYS A 234 32.25 -11.17 29.50
C LYS A 234 31.91 -12.56 30.02
N THR A 235 32.93 -13.22 30.57
CA THR A 235 32.74 -13.99 31.78
C THR A 235 31.78 -13.17 32.63
N ILE A 236 30.55 -13.65 32.74
CA ILE A 236 29.74 -13.29 33.91
C ILE A 236 30.68 -13.66 35.06
N PRO A 237 31.13 -12.70 35.91
CA PRO A 237 31.65 -13.08 37.19
C PRO A 237 30.43 -13.68 37.87
N THR A 238 30.30 -15.01 37.75
CA THR A 238 29.59 -15.73 38.77
C THR A 238 30.49 -15.52 39.97
N ASP A 239 30.12 -14.53 40.76
CA ASP A 239 30.40 -14.48 42.18
C ASP A 239 29.84 -15.80 42.74
N ARG A 240 30.57 -16.89 42.48
CA ARG A 240 30.35 -18.19 43.08
C ARG A 240 30.88 -18.05 44.49
N GLY A 241 30.12 -17.32 45.31
CA GLY A 241 29.98 -17.75 46.69
C GLY A 241 29.70 -19.23 46.65
N ASN A 242 30.52 -20.01 47.35
CA ASN A 242 30.46 -21.46 47.40
C ASN A 242 29.03 -21.96 47.69
N GLU A 243 28.20 -22.19 46.67
CA GLU A 243 26.95 -22.91 46.83
C GLU A 243 27.26 -24.40 46.83
N THR A 244 27.49 -24.92 48.04
CA THR A 244 27.84 -26.30 48.38
C THR A 244 26.65 -27.26 48.38
N PHE A 245 25.50 -26.88 47.81
CA PHE A 245 24.30 -27.70 47.86
C PHE A 245 24.22 -28.64 46.64
N GLU A 246 24.71 -29.88 46.82
CA GLU A 246 24.71 -30.94 45.81
C GLU A 246 23.33 -31.18 45.16
N ILE A 247 22.24 -30.90 45.89
CA ILE A 247 20.87 -31.01 45.39
C ILE A 247 20.65 -30.11 44.17
N TRP A 248 21.18 -28.88 44.18
CA TRP A 248 21.05 -27.97 43.03
C TRP A 248 21.90 -28.43 41.85
N GLN A 249 23.08 -28.99 42.08
CA GLN A 249 23.90 -29.56 41.01
C GLN A 249 23.24 -30.78 40.36
N GLN A 250 22.60 -31.62 41.18
CA GLN A 250 21.86 -32.79 40.69
C GLN A 250 20.61 -32.35 39.91
N PHE A 251 19.88 -31.35 40.42
CA PHE A 251 18.74 -30.76 39.72
C PHE A 251 19.17 -30.11 38.39
N ASP A 252 20.22 -29.28 38.39
CA ASP A 252 20.75 -28.64 37.18
C ASP A 252 21.23 -29.66 36.15
N SER A 253 21.86 -30.76 36.60
CA SER A 253 22.26 -31.86 35.71
C SER A 253 21.04 -32.57 35.12
N GLN A 254 20.00 -32.82 35.93
CA GLN A 254 18.74 -33.41 35.46
C GLN A 254 18.01 -32.49 34.48
N VAL A 255 17.96 -31.19 34.75
CA VAL A 255 17.37 -30.18 33.85
C VAL A 255 18.17 -30.09 32.55
N SER A 256 19.50 -30.11 32.61
CA SER A 256 20.37 -30.11 31.44
C SER A 256 20.15 -31.34 30.54
N THR A 257 19.89 -32.52 31.13
CA THR A 257 19.53 -33.73 30.39
C THR A 257 18.07 -33.77 29.92
N SER A 258 17.17 -33.03 30.58
CA SER A 258 15.73 -32.96 30.25
C SER A 258 15.39 -31.87 29.22
N THR A 259 16.30 -30.92 29.02
CA THR A 259 16.13 -29.87 28.01
C THR A 259 16.42 -30.52 26.65
N SER A 260 15.34 -30.93 25.95
CA SER A 260 15.43 -31.44 24.58
C SER A 260 16.36 -30.56 23.75
N VAL A 261 17.24 -31.15 22.95
CA VAL A 261 18.08 -30.44 21.99
C VAL A 261 17.16 -29.60 21.10
N ASN A 262 17.01 -28.31 21.43
CA ASN A 262 16.14 -27.41 20.70
C ASN A 262 16.79 -27.15 19.34
N THR A 263 16.25 -27.79 18.31
CA THR A 263 16.69 -27.50 16.94
C THR A 263 16.31 -26.05 16.59
N PRO A 264 17.08 -25.35 15.74
CA PRO A 264 16.71 -24.01 15.27
C PRO A 264 15.31 -23.96 14.64
N THR A 265 14.87 -25.07 14.03
CA THR A 265 13.54 -25.20 13.45
C THR A 265 12.45 -25.27 14.53
N SER A 266 12.64 -26.05 15.59
CA SER A 266 11.67 -26.13 16.69
C SER A 266 11.56 -24.81 17.45
N GLU A 267 12.69 -24.11 17.66
CA GLU A 267 12.69 -22.78 18.26
C GLU A 267 11.92 -21.76 17.39
N ALA A 268 12.16 -21.76 16.08
CA ALA A 268 11.45 -20.92 15.13
C ALA A 268 9.93 -21.18 15.12
N ILE A 269 9.50 -22.44 15.20
CA ILE A 269 8.08 -22.83 15.29
C ILE A 269 7.45 -22.25 16.56
N VAL A 270 8.11 -22.45 17.72
CA VAL A 270 7.61 -21.97 19.01
C VAL A 270 7.46 -20.45 19.03
N GLU A 271 8.45 -19.72 18.52
CA GLU A 271 8.42 -18.26 18.46
C GLU A 271 7.29 -17.76 17.54
N LEU A 272 7.15 -18.35 16.35
CA LEU A 272 6.12 -17.98 15.38
C LEU A 272 4.71 -18.29 15.89
N ASP A 273 4.49 -19.46 16.47
CA ASP A 273 3.19 -19.84 17.02
C ASP A 273 2.78 -18.93 18.19
N ARG A 274 3.73 -18.60 19.07
CA ARG A 274 3.48 -17.65 20.17
C ARG A 274 3.04 -16.29 19.63
N TYR A 275 3.75 -15.75 18.64
CA TYR A 275 3.37 -14.49 17.97
C TYR A 275 1.98 -14.56 17.32
N LEU A 276 1.69 -15.65 16.60
CA LEU A 276 0.43 -15.81 15.87
C LEU A 276 -0.78 -15.95 16.80
N ASN A 277 -0.58 -16.51 17.99
CA ASN A 277 -1.61 -16.67 19.01
C ASN A 277 -1.86 -15.41 19.85
N GLU A 278 -0.98 -14.39 19.78
CA GLU A 278 -1.28 -13.11 20.42
C GLU A 278 -2.51 -12.43 19.80
N PRO A 279 -3.25 -11.61 20.57
CA PRO A 279 -4.36 -10.82 20.05
C PRO A 279 -3.96 -9.97 18.84
N ILE A 280 -4.93 -9.72 17.96
CA ILE A 280 -4.74 -8.83 16.82
C ILE A 280 -4.63 -7.39 17.31
N LEU A 281 -3.65 -6.68 16.78
CA LEU A 281 -3.47 -5.26 17.04
C LEU A 281 -4.55 -4.44 16.32
N ASP A 282 -5.07 -3.40 16.98
CA ASP A 282 -6.00 -2.45 16.33
C ASP A 282 -5.37 -1.86 15.06
N ARG A 283 -6.16 -1.78 13.99
CA ARG A 283 -5.73 -1.30 12.67
C ARG A 283 -5.10 0.10 12.71
N LYS A 284 -5.54 0.96 13.63
CA LYS A 284 -5.10 2.36 13.79
C LYS A 284 -3.78 2.50 14.53
N LEU A 285 -3.32 1.45 15.22
CA LEU A 285 -2.06 1.48 15.96
C LEU A 285 -0.86 1.19 15.05
N ASP A 286 0.33 1.61 15.50
CA ASP A 286 1.56 1.44 14.76
C ASP A 286 2.16 0.03 14.97
N PRO A 287 2.17 -0.84 13.94
CA PRO A 287 2.83 -2.15 14.01
C PRO A 287 4.33 -2.09 14.30
N LEU A 288 5.07 -1.05 13.87
CA LEU A 288 6.51 -0.96 14.15
C LEU A 288 6.78 -0.71 15.64
N LYS A 289 5.97 0.14 16.26
CA LYS A 289 6.02 0.35 17.72
C LYS A 289 5.72 -0.96 18.47
N TRP A 290 4.68 -1.67 18.05
CA TRP A 290 4.31 -2.96 18.64
C TRP A 290 5.45 -3.99 18.57
N TRP A 291 6.13 -4.07 17.42
CA TRP A 291 7.29 -4.93 17.24
C TRP A 291 8.48 -4.51 18.10
N ASN A 292 8.76 -3.20 18.20
CA ASN A 292 9.86 -2.69 19.03
C ASN A 292 9.65 -3.01 20.51
N ASP A 293 8.41 -2.88 21.01
CA ASP A 293 8.07 -3.20 22.40
C ASP A 293 8.23 -4.70 22.71
N ARG A 294 8.16 -5.57 21.69
CA ARG A 294 8.25 -7.04 21.79
C ARG A 294 9.52 -7.64 21.22
N LYS A 295 10.51 -6.83 20.83
CA LYS A 295 11.76 -7.33 20.22
C LYS A 295 12.51 -8.32 21.11
N LYS A 296 12.36 -8.22 22.44
CA LYS A 296 12.93 -9.19 23.40
C LYS A 296 12.15 -10.49 23.50
N ILE A 297 10.85 -10.46 23.18
CA ILE A 297 9.96 -11.63 23.21
C ILE A 297 10.08 -12.42 21.89
N TYR A 298 10.26 -11.70 20.77
CA TYR A 298 10.33 -12.24 19.42
C TYR A 298 11.59 -11.76 18.67
N PRO A 299 12.80 -12.07 19.14
CA PRO A 299 14.03 -11.52 18.58
C PRO A 299 14.25 -11.92 17.11
N ASN A 300 14.06 -13.20 16.76
CA ASN A 300 14.37 -13.68 15.42
C ASN A 300 13.27 -13.29 14.41
N LEU A 301 12.02 -13.25 14.85
CA LEU A 301 10.93 -12.71 14.03
C LEU A 301 11.08 -11.20 13.82
N PHE A 302 11.57 -10.46 14.83
CA PHE A 302 11.84 -9.03 14.70
C PHE A 302 12.85 -8.76 13.59
N ASP A 303 13.94 -9.54 13.52
CA ASP A 303 14.93 -9.44 12.44
C ASP A 303 14.31 -9.72 11.07
N LEU A 304 13.50 -10.77 10.95
CA LEU A 304 12.80 -11.07 9.69
C LEU A 304 11.77 -9.99 9.32
N MET A 305 11.08 -9.42 10.30
CA MET A 305 10.09 -8.37 10.15
C MET A 305 10.70 -7.10 9.55
N LEU A 306 11.88 -6.68 10.04
CA LEU A 306 12.61 -5.53 9.48
C LEU A 306 12.89 -5.70 7.98
N LEU A 307 13.15 -6.93 7.53
CA LEU A 307 13.38 -7.25 6.12
C LEU A 307 12.10 -7.31 5.26
N ARG A 308 10.92 -7.20 5.86
CA ARG A 308 9.63 -7.34 5.16
C ARG A 308 8.75 -6.12 5.24
N LEU A 309 8.54 -5.56 6.43
CA LEU A 309 7.58 -4.47 6.58
C LEU A 309 8.12 -3.11 6.11
N CYS A 310 9.43 -2.96 5.94
CA CYS A 310 10.06 -1.76 5.41
C CYS A 310 10.03 -1.66 3.88
N VAL A 311 9.51 -2.67 3.18
CA VAL A 311 9.39 -2.65 1.71
C VAL A 311 8.26 -1.69 1.31
N PRO A 312 8.48 -0.71 0.42
CA PRO A 312 7.39 0.12 -0.10
C PRO A 312 6.55 -0.68 -1.11
N SER A 313 5.22 -0.54 -1.06
CA SER A 313 4.31 -1.21 -2.00
C SER A 313 4.13 -0.48 -3.33
N THR A 314 4.61 0.76 -3.43
CA THR A 314 4.51 1.61 -4.62
C THR A 314 5.83 2.33 -4.91
N SER A 315 6.04 2.69 -6.18
CA SER A 315 7.13 3.58 -6.61
C SER A 315 6.82 5.07 -6.41
N VAL A 316 5.66 5.40 -5.83
CA VAL A 316 5.21 6.80 -5.69
C VAL A 316 6.18 7.64 -4.84
N PRO A 317 6.74 7.14 -3.72
CA PRO A 317 7.73 7.89 -2.95
C PRO A 317 8.98 8.26 -3.77
N SER A 318 9.51 7.32 -4.56
CA SER A 318 10.68 7.60 -5.41
C SER A 318 10.32 8.56 -6.54
N GLU A 319 9.17 8.38 -7.21
CA GLU A 319 8.67 9.32 -8.22
C GLU A 319 8.51 10.75 -7.67
N ARG A 320 8.07 10.89 -6.41
CA ARG A 320 7.95 12.20 -5.74
C ARG A 320 9.31 12.82 -5.45
N ALA A 321 10.28 12.03 -4.97
CA ALA A 321 11.65 12.48 -4.76
C ALA A 321 12.28 12.98 -6.09
N PHE A 322 12.11 12.23 -7.18
CA PHE A 322 12.58 12.64 -8.50
C PHE A 322 11.81 13.84 -9.08
N SER A 323 10.50 13.95 -8.82
CA SER A 323 9.71 15.12 -9.24
C SER A 323 10.19 16.38 -8.52
N LYS A 324 10.50 16.30 -7.22
CA LYS A 324 11.13 17.39 -6.47
C LYS A 324 12.52 17.71 -7.00
N ALA A 325 13.32 16.69 -7.30
CA ALA A 325 14.65 16.84 -7.89
C ALA A 325 14.60 17.57 -9.24
N GLY A 326 13.55 17.36 -10.05
CA GLY A 326 13.34 18.09 -11.31
C GLY A 326 13.20 19.61 -11.15
N TYR A 327 12.75 20.10 -9.99
CA TYR A 327 12.77 21.54 -9.68
C TYR A 327 14.18 22.04 -9.33
N THR A 328 15.00 21.20 -8.68
CA THR A 328 16.40 21.51 -8.33
C THR A 328 17.32 21.45 -9.54
N ILE A 329 17.11 20.44 -10.40
CA ILE A 329 17.83 20.14 -11.65
C ILE A 329 16.93 20.57 -12.81
N SER A 330 16.62 21.86 -12.88
CA SER A 330 15.84 22.41 -13.99
C SER A 330 16.72 22.58 -15.24
N GLU A 331 16.11 22.76 -16.42
CA GLU A 331 16.84 23.09 -17.67
C GLU A 331 17.76 24.32 -17.53
N ARG A 332 17.49 25.22 -16.56
CA ARG A 332 18.31 26.40 -16.27
C ARG A 332 19.50 26.14 -15.32
N ARG A 333 19.59 24.96 -14.69
CA ARG A 333 20.68 24.51 -13.80
C ARG A 333 21.25 23.15 -14.25
N ASN A 334 21.67 23.08 -15.50
CA ASN A 334 22.15 21.87 -16.17
C ASN A 334 23.66 21.56 -15.99
N ARG A 335 24.41 22.34 -15.21
CA ARG A 335 25.86 22.15 -14.96
C ARG A 335 26.19 21.43 -13.64
N LEU A 336 25.21 20.80 -13.00
CA LEU A 336 25.46 19.97 -11.82
C LEU A 336 26.02 18.62 -12.27
N SER A 337 27.12 18.19 -11.65
CA SER A 337 27.62 16.82 -11.84
C SER A 337 26.62 15.81 -11.28
N THR A 338 26.64 14.58 -11.78
CA THR A 338 25.82 13.47 -11.27
C THR A 338 26.00 13.29 -9.77
N LYS A 339 27.24 13.36 -9.28
CA LYS A 339 27.58 13.25 -7.85
C LYS A 339 26.93 14.34 -6.99
N ASN A 340 26.98 15.60 -7.44
CA ASN A 340 26.37 16.71 -6.69
C ASN A 340 24.85 16.63 -6.73
N THR A 341 24.29 16.16 -7.85
CA THR A 341 22.87 15.88 -8.00
C THR A 341 22.40 14.83 -7.00
N GLU A 342 23.10 13.69 -6.90
CA GLU A 342 22.81 12.63 -5.93
C GLU A 342 22.85 13.15 -4.48
N MET A 343 23.89 13.91 -4.11
CA MET A 343 24.02 14.50 -2.78
C MET A 343 22.88 15.47 -2.46
N LEU A 344 22.48 16.33 -3.41
CA LEU A 344 21.36 17.26 -3.21
C LEU A 344 20.04 16.51 -3.02
N ILE A 345 19.79 15.46 -3.81
CA ILE A 345 18.58 14.63 -3.66
C ILE A 345 18.58 13.92 -2.31
N PHE A 346 19.72 13.38 -1.89
CA PHE A 346 19.88 12.73 -0.59
C PHE A 346 19.61 13.70 0.56
N LEU A 347 20.24 14.88 0.56
CA LEU A 347 20.07 15.88 1.61
C LEU A 347 18.60 16.34 1.70
N ASN A 348 17.98 16.71 0.59
CA ASN A 348 16.58 17.17 0.53
C ASN A 348 15.55 16.08 0.90
N SER A 349 15.95 14.80 0.89
CA SER A 349 15.07 13.70 1.30
C SER A 349 15.18 13.38 2.80
N ASN A 350 16.24 13.84 3.47
CA ASN A 350 16.53 13.52 4.87
C ASN A 350 16.50 14.75 5.81
N TYR A 351 16.55 15.96 5.25
CA TYR A 351 16.49 17.25 5.94
C TYR A 351 15.55 18.17 5.17
#